data_AF-A6USS0-F1
#
_entry.id   AF-A6USS0-F1
#
_cell.length_a   1.000
_cell.length_b   1.000
_cell.length_c   1.000
_cell.angle_alpha   90.00
_cell.angle_beta   90.00
_cell.angle_gamma   90.00
#
_symmetry.space_group_name_H-M   'P 1'
#
loop_
_entity.id
_entity.type
_entity.pdbx_description
1 polymer ?
#
loop_
_entity_poly.entity_id
_entity_poly.type
_entity_poly.pdbx_seq_one_letter_code
_entity_poly.pdbx_strand_id
1 'polypeptide(L)' 'MKFQYLIYKGEIPESYGVKQSKREIENLSRFLKDEGYELRLVRRDEYQIAKRKIDSKTVKRRQKFYKTIRHDYLTT' A
#
# COMPACT_ATOMS: atom_id res chain seq x y z
N MET A 1 -17.81 9.95 8.85
CA MET A 1 -17.35 9.93 7.44
C MET A 1 -16.07 9.11 7.36
N LYS A 2 -15.91 8.23 6.38
CA LYS A 2 -14.68 7.44 6.21
C LYS A 2 -13.77 8.13 5.20
N PHE A 3 -12.52 8.35 5.56
CA PHE A 3 -11.53 8.98 4.70
C PHE A 3 -10.57 7.94 4.17
N GLN A 4 -10.54 7.80 2.85
CA GLN A 4 -9.62 6.93 2.13
C GLN A 4 -8.36 7.70 1.80
N TYR A 5 -7.22 7.09 2.06
CA TYR A 5 -5.92 7.70 1.79
C TYR A 5 -4.99 6.68 1.15
N LEU A 6 -4.04 7.23 0.40
CA LEU A 6 -2.91 6.52 -0.18
C LEU A 6 -1.63 7.14 0.35
N ILE A 7 -0.66 6.28 0.63
CA ILE A 7 0.68 6.65 1.06
C ILE A 7 1.60 6.45 -0.14
N TYR A 8 2.28 7.52 -0.53
CA TYR A 8 3.22 7.55 -1.63
C TYR A 8 4.64 7.67 -1.10
N LYS A 9 5.57 6.96 -1.76
CA LYS A 9 7.01 7.17 -1.64
C LYS A 9 7.54 7.46 -3.03
N GLY A 10 7.67 8.74 -3.37
CA GLY A 10 7.88 9.19 -4.75
C GLY A 10 6.61 9.05 -5.60
N GLU A 11 6.73 8.57 -6.84
CA GLU A 11 5.62 8.50 -7.81
C GLU A 11 4.68 7.30 -7.63
N ILE A 12 5.06 6.33 -6.80
CA ILE A 12 4.34 5.06 -6.66
C ILE A 12 3.63 5.00 -5.31
N PRO A 13 2.31 4.68 -5.28
CA PRO A 13 1.62 4.42 -4.03
C PRO A 13 2.14 3.10 -3.43
N GLU A 14 2.70 3.17 -2.24
CA GLU A 14 3.24 2.02 -1.51
C GLU A 14 2.17 1.36 -0.63
N SER A 15 1.31 2.16 -0.02
CA SER A 15 0.31 1.67 0.93
C SER A 15 -1.00 2.42 0.81
N TYR A 16 -2.07 1.81 1.33
CA TYR A 16 -3.42 2.35 1.30
C TYR A 16 -4.12 2.10 2.63
N GLY A 17 -5.04 2.97 3.01
CA GLY A 17 -5.84 2.76 4.22
C GLY A 17 -7.10 3.60 4.29
N VAL A 18 -7.87 3.36 5.35
CA VAL A 18 -9.10 4.11 5.65
C VAL A 18 -9.06 4.55 7.12
N LYS A 19 -9.34 5.82 7.39
CA LYS A 19 -9.52 6.35 8.75
C LYS A 19 -10.92 6.88 8.96
N GLN A 20 -11.34 6.93 10.22
CA GLN A 20 -12.70 7.35 10.59
C GLN A 20 -12.77 8.83 10.96
N SER A 21 -11.63 9.42 11.34
CA SER A 21 -11.55 10.81 11.78
C SER A 21 -10.49 11.60 11.01
N LYS A 22 -10.81 12.87 10.73
CA LYS A 22 -9.86 13.83 10.15
C LYS A 22 -8.60 13.96 11.02
N ARG A 23 -8.77 13.97 12.35
CA ARG A 23 -7.68 14.06 13.34
C ARG A 23 -6.69 12.90 13.25
N GLU A 24 -7.18 11.69 12.95
CA GLU A 24 -6.29 10.54 12.74
C GLU A 24 -5.47 10.68 11.45
N ILE A 25 -6.06 11.24 10.39
CA ILE A 25 -5.35 11.49 9.13
C ILE A 25 -4.32 12.60 9.29
N GLU A 26 -4.65 13.64 10.05
CA GLU A 26 -3.72 14.74 10.30
C GLU A 26 -2.50 14.26 11.09
N ASN A 27 -2.71 13.44 12.14
CA ASN A 27 -1.62 12.79 12.87
C ASN A 27 -0.80 11.86 11.97
N LEU A 28 -1.46 11.04 11.14
CA LEU A 28 -0.78 10.13 10.23
C LEU A 28 0.03 10.90 9.17
N SER A 29 -0.54 11.97 8.61
CA SER A 29 0.14 12.83 7.65
C SER A 29 1.37 13.49 8.25
N ARG A 30 1.33 13.87 9.53
CA ARG A 30 2.48 14.47 10.21
C ARG A 30 3.59 13.44 10.42
N PHE A 31 3.26 12.23 10.84
CA PHE A 31 4.21 11.12 10.98
C PHE A 31 4.86 10.75 9.65
N LEU A 32 4.05 10.60 8.60
CA LEU A 32 4.53 10.21 7.26
C LEU A 32 5.43 11.26 6.63
N LYS A 33 5.14 12.55 6.87
CA LYS A 33 5.97 13.66 6.34
C LYS A 33 7.38 13.64 6.93
N ASP A 34 7.54 13.23 8.18
CA ASP A 34 8.84 13.10 8.86
C ASP A 34 9.70 12.00 8.22
N GLU A 35 9.06 10.88 7.84
CA GLU A 35 9.71 9.78 7.13
C GLU A 35 9.83 9.99 5.60
N GLY A 36 9.43 11.16 5.08
CA GLY A 36 9.51 11.48 3.65
C GLY A 36 8.44 10.82 2.77
N TYR A 37 7.34 10.36 3.36
CA TYR A 37 6.17 9.85 2.66
C TYR A 37 5.11 10.93 2.48
N GLU A 38 4.37 10.84 1.37
CA GLU A 38 3.26 11.74 1.07
C GLU A 38 1.92 11.04 1.26
N LEU A 39 1.05 11.62 2.09
CA LEU A 39 -0.32 11.16 2.27
C LEU A 39 -1.25 11.95 1.36
N ARG A 40 -1.96 11.26 0.46
CA ARG A 40 -3.03 11.87 -0.35
C ARG A 40 -4.38 11.29 0.01
N LEU A 41 -5.32 12.18 0.31
CA LEU A 41 -6.73 11.84 0.36
C LEU A 41 -7.24 11.63 -1.05
N VAL A 42 -7.87 10.49 -1.29
CA VAL A 42 -8.35 10.12 -2.63
C VAL A 42 -9.82 9.77 -2.60
N ARG A 43 -10.45 9.84 -3.78
CA ARG A 43 -11.81 9.35 -3.95
C ARG A 43 -11.84 7.82 -3.96
N ARG A 44 -13.02 7.27 -3.76
CA ARG A 44 -13.25 5.81 -3.70
C ARG A 44 -12.77 5.06 -4.93
N ASP A 45 -12.92 5.67 -6.11
CA ASP A 45 -12.53 5.06 -7.37
C ASP A 45 -11.00 4.91 -7.48
N GLU A 46 -10.28 6.01 -7.26
CA GLU A 46 -8.81 6.04 -7.23
C GLU A 46 -8.24 5.11 -6.16
N TYR A 47 -8.85 5.08 -4.98
CA TYR A 47 -8.47 4.17 -3.91
C TYR A 47 -8.56 2.70 -4.34
N GLN A 48 -9.64 2.31 -5.01
CA GLN A 48 -9.83 0.93 -5.48
C GLN A 48 -8.83 0.55 -6.57
N ILE A 49 -8.52 1.48 -7.47
CA ILE A 49 -7.50 1.28 -8.51
C ILE A 49 -6.12 1.08 -7.87
N ALA A 50 -5.73 1.96 -6.96
CA ALA A 50 -4.44 1.87 -6.26
C ALA A 50 -4.35 0.61 -5.39
N LYS A 51 -5.41 0.28 -4.64
CA LYS A 51 -5.51 -0.96 -3.86
C LYS A 51 -5.25 -2.19 -4.74
N ARG A 52 -5.91 -2.30 -5.90
CA ARG A 52 -5.71 -3.41 -6.84
C ARG A 52 -4.26 -3.47 -7.36
N LYS A 53 -3.64 -2.32 -7.64
CA LYS A 53 -2.23 -2.27 -8.09
C LYS A 53 -1.27 -2.76 -6.99
N ILE A 54 -1.46 -2.32 -5.75
CA ILE A 54 -0.63 -2.71 -4.60
C ILE A 54 -0.81 -4.20 -4.27
N ASP A 55 -2.05 -4.67 -4.28
CA ASP A 55 -2.37 -6.08 -4.06
C ASP A 55 -1.76 -6.97 -5.15
N SER A 56 -1.88 -6.57 -6.42
CA SER A 56 -1.27 -7.28 -7.55
C SER A 56 0.26 -7.32 -7.46
N LYS A 57 0.92 -6.23 -7.01
CA LYS A 57 2.38 -6.23 -6.74
C LYS A 57 2.74 -7.22 -5.62
N THR A 58 1.94 -7.26 -4.55
CA THR A 58 2.11 -8.21 -3.44
C THR A 58 1.95 -9.65 -3.91
N VAL A 59 0.95 -9.92 -4.77
CA VAL A 59 0.73 -11.24 -5.38
C VAL A 59 1.88 -11.62 -6.30
N LYS A 60 2.38 -10.72 -7.17
CA LYS A 60 3.56 -10.96 -8.02
C LYS A 60 4.81 -11.26 -7.18
N ARG A 61 5.04 -10.52 -6.09
CA ARG A 61 6.12 -10.81 -5.14
C ARG A 61 5.94 -12.20 -4.53
N ARG A 62 4.75 -12.52 -3.99
CA ARG A 62 4.45 -13.84 -3.44
C ARG A 62 4.67 -14.95 -4.46
N GLN A 63 4.17 -14.82 -5.70
CA GLN A 63 4.40 -15.80 -6.76
C GLN A 63 5.88 -16.01 -7.06
N LYS A 64 6.71 -14.95 -7.02
CA LYS A 64 8.16 -15.05 -7.19
C LYS A 64 8.81 -15.82 -6.04
N PHE A 65 8.44 -15.54 -4.79
CA PHE A 65 8.89 -16.29 -3.61
C PHE A 65 8.44 -17.75 -3.64
N TYR A 66 7.18 -18.04 -3.97
CA TYR A 66 6.68 -19.41 -4.07
C TYR A 66 7.32 -20.19 -5.21
N LYS A 67 7.62 -19.55 -6.35
CA LYS A 67 8.34 -20.22 -7.45
C LYS A 67 9.77 -20.58 -7.03
N THR A 68 10.45 -19.73 -6.26
CA THR A 68 11.78 -20.04 -5.70
C THR A 68 11.74 -21.20 -4.70
N ILE A 69 10.75 -21.24 -3.79
CA ILE A 69 10.65 -22.33 -2.80
C ILE A 69 10.27 -23.67 -3.45
N ARG A 70 9.49 -23.68 -4.54
CA ARG A 70 9.10 -24.91 -5.24
C ARG A 70 10.26 -25.59 -6.00
N HIS A 71 11.33 -24.87 -6.29
CA HIS A 71 12.50 -25.42 -6.96
C HIS A 71 13.52 -26.07 -6.00
N ASP A 72 13.36 -25.89 -4.68
CA ASP A 72 14.31 -26.38 -3.68
C ASP A 72 13.92 -27.74 -3.04
N TYR A 73 12.66 -28.18 -3.21
CA TYR A 73 12.16 -29.46 -2.65
C TYR A 73 12.13 -30.62 -3.65
N LEU A 74 12.94 -30.58 -4.71
CA LEU A 74 13.06 -31.67 -5.69
C LEU A 74 14.48 -32.26 -5.79
N THR A 75 15.37 -31.91 -4.87
CA THR A 75 16.70 -32.53 -4.78
C THR A 75 16.99 -32.93 -3.35
N THR A 76 16.56 -34.15 -2.97
CA THR A 76 17.40 -35.24 -2.44
C THR A 76 16.51 -36.47 -2.23
#